data_AF-A0AAD6WM11-F1
#
_entry.id   AF-A0AAD6WM11-F1
#
_cell.length_a   1.000
_cell.length_b   1.000
_cell.length_c   1.000
_cell.angle_alpha   90.00
_cell.angle_beta   90.00
_cell.angle_gamma   90.00
#
_symmetry.space_group_name_H-M   'P 1'
#
loop_
_entity.id
_entity.type
_entity.pdbx_description
1 polymer ?
#
loop_
_entity_poly.entity_id
_entity_poly.type
_entity_poly.pdbx_seq_one_letter_code
_entity_poly.pdbx_strand_id
1 'polypeptide(L)'
;MVRDENLLYREFSLASHRYIKEIKRIGWDQKHVEALTGFFYGIDTDPMCSQEHGDKVVLIYADRYRLDWFNTLGVPGKSFNIRVFHVAAKVEAYVGAKTPTVKHPIAQIDHAL
;
A
#
# COMPACT_ATOMS: atom_id res chain seq x y z
N MET A 1 -13.33 10.11 2.60
CA MET A 1 -12.31 9.05 2.67
C MET A 1 -11.01 9.69 3.11
N VAL A 2 -10.33 9.12 4.10
CA VAL A 2 -8.97 9.52 4.50
C VAL A 2 -8.02 9.03 3.40
N ARG A 3 -7.04 9.84 3.00
CA ARG A 3 -5.98 9.41 2.07
C ARG A 3 -5.09 8.39 2.77
N ASP A 4 -4.70 7.31 2.09
CA ASP A 4 -3.90 6.22 2.67
C ASP A 4 -2.56 6.68 3.28
N GLU A 5 -2.03 7.82 2.82
CA GLU A 5 -0.86 8.49 3.41
C GLU A 5 -1.06 9.04 4.84
N ASN A 6 -2.32 9.17 5.28
CA ASN A 6 -2.71 9.58 6.64
C ASN A 6 -3.28 8.41 7.48
N LEU A 7 -3.38 7.21 6.91
CA LEU A 7 -3.78 6.01 7.67
C LEU A 7 -2.66 5.65 8.63
N LEU A 8 -3.03 5.40 9.89
CA LEU A 8 -2.12 4.70 10.80
C LEU A 8 -1.96 3.26 10.30
N TYR A 9 -0.76 2.70 10.44
CA TYR A 9 -0.51 1.31 10.06
C TYR A 9 -1.52 0.32 10.67
N ARG A 10 -1.95 0.59 11.91
CA ARG A 10 -3.01 -0.17 12.58
C ARG A 10 -4.34 -0.17 11.84
N GLU A 11 -4.73 0.97 11.25
CA GLU A 11 -5.96 1.10 10.48
C GLU A 11 -5.86 0.34 9.16
N PHE A 12 -4.70 0.39 8.50
CA PHE A 12 -4.40 -0.42 7.32
C PHE A 12 -4.48 -1.92 7.63
N SER A 13 -3.83 -2.39 8.70
CA SER A 13 -3.87 -3.80 9.10
C SER A 13 -5.31 -4.22 9.45
N LEU A 14 -6.09 -3.37 10.13
CA LEU A 14 -7.51 -3.69 10.37
C LEU A 14 -8.33 -3.76 9.07
N ALA A 15 -8.07 -2.84 8.13
CA ALA A 15 -8.73 -2.80 6.84
C ALA A 15 -8.38 -4.04 5.98
N SER A 16 -7.12 -4.48 5.98
CA SER A 16 -6.67 -5.67 5.23
C SER A 16 -7.35 -6.94 5.75
N HIS A 17 -7.46 -7.12 7.06
CA HIS A 17 -8.20 -8.24 7.66
C HIS A 17 -9.69 -8.23 7.26
N ARG A 18 -10.34 -7.06 7.29
CA ARG A 18 -11.74 -6.92 6.86
C ARG A 18 -11.89 -7.21 5.37
N TYR A 19 -10.97 -6.72 4.55
CA TYR A 19 -10.95 -6.97 3.11
C TYR A 19 -10.87 -8.48 2.82
N ILE A 20 -9.95 -9.20 3.45
CA ILE A 20 -9.83 -10.67 3.30
C ILE A 20 -11.11 -11.39 3.72
N LYS A 21 -11.74 -10.96 4.82
CA LYS A 21 -13.02 -11.53 5.27
C LYS A 21 -14.13 -11.34 4.23
N GLU A 22 -14.25 -10.15 3.66
CA GLU A 22 -15.29 -9.85 2.69
C GLU A 22 -15.09 -10.57 1.36
N ILE A 23 -13.87 -10.61 0.80
CA ILE A 23 -13.62 -11.34 -0.46
C ILE A 23 -13.88 -12.85 -0.33
N LYS A 24 -13.61 -13.44 0.86
CA LYS A 24 -14.00 -14.81 1.17
C LYS A 24 -15.52 -14.97 1.19
N ARG A 25 -16.23 -14.04 1.84
CA ARG A 25 -17.70 -14.09 1.98
C ARG A 25 -18.41 -14.03 0.62
N ILE A 26 -17.91 -13.23 -0.32
CA ILE A 26 -18.48 -13.10 -1.66
C ILE A 26 -18.02 -14.18 -2.64
N GLY A 27 -17.21 -15.15 -2.20
CA GLY A 27 -16.83 -16.31 -2.99
C GLY A 27 -15.74 -16.05 -4.04
N TRP A 28 -14.79 -15.15 -3.76
CA TRP A 28 -13.61 -15.04 -4.63
C TRP A 28 -12.84 -16.35 -4.71
N ASP A 29 -12.17 -16.57 -5.84
CA ASP A 29 -11.32 -17.75 -6.03
C ASP A 29 -10.28 -17.87 -4.92
N GLN A 30 -10.14 -19.07 -4.39
CA GLN A 30 -9.28 -19.37 -3.26
C GLN A 30 -7.82 -18.97 -3.52
N LYS A 31 -7.33 -19.07 -4.76
CA LYS A 31 -5.97 -18.66 -5.13
C LYS A 31 -5.77 -17.16 -4.97
N HIS A 32 -6.78 -16.35 -5.30
CA HIS A 32 -6.71 -14.90 -5.11
C HIS A 32 -6.74 -14.53 -3.63
N VAL A 33 -7.60 -15.20 -2.85
CA VAL A 33 -7.67 -15.03 -1.40
C VAL A 33 -6.33 -15.36 -0.74
N GLU A 34 -5.71 -16.48 -1.10
CA GLU A 34 -4.41 -16.91 -0.57
C GLU A 34 -3.29 -15.95 -0.97
N ALA A 35 -3.28 -15.49 -2.21
CA ALA A 35 -2.28 -14.53 -2.68
C ALA A 35 -2.35 -13.21 -1.90
N LEU A 36 -3.56 -12.67 -1.71
CA LEU A 36 -3.79 -11.44 -0.95
C LEU A 36 -3.50 -11.62 0.55
N THR A 37 -3.88 -12.77 1.12
CA THR A 37 -3.56 -13.09 2.52
C THR A 37 -2.04 -13.14 2.73
N GLY A 38 -1.32 -13.81 1.82
CA GLY A 38 0.13 -13.89 1.87
C GLY A 38 0.81 -12.52 1.70
N PHE A 39 0.27 -11.68 0.81
CA PHE A 39 0.73 -10.30 0.63
C PHE A 39 0.59 -9.46 1.91
N PHE A 40 -0.59 -9.42 2.51
CA PHE A 40 -0.81 -8.65 3.74
C PHE A 40 -0.01 -9.20 4.93
N TYR A 41 0.12 -10.53 5.04
CA TYR A 41 0.99 -11.12 6.05
C TYR A 41 2.47 -10.74 5.86
N GLY A 42 2.94 -10.70 4.61
CA GLY A 42 4.29 -10.25 4.29
C GLY A 42 4.55 -8.80 4.70
N ILE A 43 3.55 -7.93 4.50
CA ILE A 43 3.56 -6.55 5.00
C ILE A 43 3.59 -6.53 6.54
N ASP A 44 2.73 -7.31 7.19
CA ASP A 44 2.59 -7.34 8.65
C ASP A 44 3.84 -7.86 9.38
N THR A 45 4.66 -8.65 8.68
CA THR A 45 5.88 -9.26 9.22
C THR A 45 7.17 -8.65 8.67
N ASP A 46 7.08 -7.61 7.82
CA ASP A 46 8.28 -6.99 7.26
C ASP A 46 9.08 -6.26 8.38
N PRO A 47 10.39 -6.52 8.53
CA PRO A 47 11.23 -5.82 9.51
C PRO A 47 11.21 -4.30 9.37
N MET A 48 10.85 -3.77 8.19
CA MET A 48 10.70 -2.33 7.94
C MET A 48 9.68 -1.70 8.89
N CYS A 49 8.62 -2.40 9.33
CA CYS A 49 7.63 -1.85 10.25
C CYS A 49 8.21 -1.44 11.61
N SER A 50 9.36 -2.00 12.01
CA SER A 50 10.05 -1.64 13.25
C SER A 50 11.06 -0.48 13.10
N GLN A 51 11.24 0.05 11.89
CA GLN A 51 12.17 1.15 11.62
C GLN A 51 11.50 2.52 11.72
N GLU A 52 12.31 3.57 11.91
CA GLU A 52 11.83 4.95 11.85
C GLU A 52 11.20 5.25 10.48
N HIS A 53 9.97 5.76 10.48
CA HIS A 53 9.12 5.94 9.29
C HIS A 53 8.75 4.66 8.52
N GLY A 54 9.05 3.48 9.09
CA GLY A 54 8.80 2.17 8.51
C GLY A 54 7.36 1.94 8.07
N ASP A 55 6.41 2.31 8.94
CA ASP A 55 4.98 2.25 8.68
C ASP A 55 4.60 2.96 7.38
N LYS A 56 5.09 4.18 7.15
CA LYS A 56 4.78 4.95 5.92
C LYS A 56 5.34 4.28 4.68
N VAL A 57 6.57 3.76 4.76
CA VAL A 57 7.22 3.08 3.63
C VAL A 57 6.41 1.85 3.22
N VAL A 58 5.97 1.08 4.21
CA VAL A 58 5.20 -0.15 3.99
C VAL A 58 3.80 0.16 3.44
N LEU A 59 3.15 1.23 3.90
CA LEU A 59 1.87 1.69 3.36
C LEU A 59 1.98 2.14 1.90
N ILE A 60 2.99 2.96 1.57
CA ILE A 60 3.23 3.42 0.19
C ILE A 60 3.53 2.23 -0.73
N TYR A 61 4.34 1.29 -0.26
CA TYR A 61 4.62 0.06 -0.99
C TYR A 61 3.32 -0.74 -1.22
N ALA A 62 2.52 -0.92 -0.17
CA ALA A 62 1.30 -1.70 -0.24
C ALA A 62 0.28 -1.11 -1.23
N ASP A 63 0.11 0.21 -1.22
CA ASP A 63 -0.80 0.91 -2.13
C ASP A 63 -0.36 0.77 -3.58
N ARG A 64 0.90 1.13 -3.89
CA ARG A 64 1.45 1.06 -5.26
C ARG A 64 1.44 -0.36 -5.81
N TYR A 65 1.94 -1.32 -5.03
CA TYR A 65 2.08 -2.70 -5.50
C TYR A 65 0.72 -3.37 -5.72
N ARG A 66 -0.27 -3.07 -4.88
CA ARG A 66 -1.64 -3.55 -5.05
C ARG A 66 -2.33 -2.90 -6.25
N LEU A 67 -2.09 -1.62 -6.50
CA LEU A 67 -2.61 -0.92 -7.68
C LEU A 67 -2.02 -1.51 -8.98
N ASP A 68 -0.71 -1.73 -9.02
CA ASP A 68 -0.03 -2.35 -10.17
C ASP A 68 -0.52 -3.77 -10.42
N TRP A 69 -0.69 -4.56 -9.36
CA TRP A 69 -1.28 -5.88 -9.45
C TRP A 69 -2.69 -5.80 -10.05
N PHE A 70 -3.54 -4.92 -9.52
CA PHE A 70 -4.91 -4.76 -9.99
C PHE A 70 -4.97 -4.35 -11.48
N ASN A 71 -4.12 -3.40 -11.89
CA ASN A 71 -4.05 -2.91 -13.27
C ASN A 71 -3.53 -3.95 -14.27
N THR A 72 -2.80 -4.97 -13.80
CA THR A 72 -2.25 -6.04 -14.64
C THR A 72 -3.10 -7.32 -14.63
N LEU A 73 -4.16 -7.37 -13.80
CA LEU A 73 -5.09 -8.50 -13.79
C LEU A 73 -5.74 -8.68 -15.16
N GLY A 74 -5.73 -9.93 -15.65
CA GLY A 74 -6.34 -10.29 -16.94
C GLY A 74 -5.56 -9.80 -18.16
N VAL A 75 -4.42 -9.12 -18.00
CA VAL A 75 -3.58 -8.69 -19.12
C VAL A 75 -2.54 -9.78 -19.44
N PRO A 76 -2.60 -10.42 -20.62
CA PRO A 76 -1.68 -11.50 -20.98
C PRO A 76 -0.20 -11.06 -20.88
N GLY A 77 0.60 -11.87 -20.19
CA GLY A 77 2.03 -11.62 -20.00
C GLY A 77 2.38 -10.48 -19.04
N LYS A 78 1.40 -9.81 -18.41
CA LYS A 78 1.64 -8.73 -17.43
C LYS A 78 1.12 -9.03 -16.03
N SER A 79 0.11 -9.89 -15.89
CA SER A 79 -0.39 -10.33 -14.58
C SER A 79 0.71 -11.04 -13.79
N PHE A 80 0.84 -10.72 -12.51
CA PHE A 80 1.81 -11.35 -11.63
C PHE A 80 1.16 -11.81 -10.32
N ASN A 81 1.89 -12.62 -9.56
CA ASN A 81 1.45 -13.08 -8.24
C ASN A 81 1.80 -12.04 -7.17
N ILE A 82 0.80 -11.33 -6.65
CA ILE A 82 0.96 -10.29 -5.61
C ILE A 82 1.59 -10.82 -4.31
N ARG A 83 1.56 -12.13 -4.07
CA ARG A 83 2.24 -12.74 -2.92
C ARG A 83 3.76 -12.59 -2.99
N VAL A 84 4.32 -12.44 -4.20
CA VAL A 84 5.77 -12.32 -4.39
C VAL A 84 6.20 -10.93 -3.95
N PHE A 85 6.93 -10.87 -2.84
CA PHE A 85 7.40 -9.61 -2.28
C PHE A 85 8.48 -9.00 -3.18
N HIS A 86 8.23 -7.81 -3.72
CA HIS A 86 9.12 -7.19 -4.71
C HIS A 86 10.02 -6.13 -4.08
N VAL A 87 11.24 -6.53 -3.73
CA VAL A 87 12.22 -5.69 -3.01
C VAL A 87 12.49 -4.36 -3.73
N ALA A 88 12.58 -4.36 -5.07
CA ALA A 88 12.81 -3.13 -5.84
C ALA A 88 11.69 -2.10 -5.66
N ALA A 89 10.44 -2.53 -5.65
CA ALA A 89 9.30 -1.64 -5.45
C ALA A 89 9.24 -1.10 -4.00
N LYS A 90 9.73 -1.88 -3.01
CA LYS A 90 9.92 -1.40 -1.64
C LYS A 90 11.04 -0.36 -1.54
N VAL A 91 12.13 -0.52 -2.29
CA VAL A 91 13.23 0.46 -2.34
C VAL A 91 12.75 1.78 -2.95
N GLU A 92 11.95 1.74 -4.02
CA GLU A 92 11.35 2.95 -4.60
C GLU A 92 10.39 3.65 -3.63
N ALA A 93 9.58 2.88 -2.88
CA ALA A 93 8.75 3.43 -1.82
C ALA A 93 9.59 4.09 -0.72
N TYR A 94 10.72 3.48 -0.33
CA TYR A 94 11.66 4.03 0.65
C TYR A 94 12.32 5.32 0.19
N VAL A 95 12.79 5.38 -1.06
CA VAL A 95 13.37 6.61 -1.65
C VAL A 95 12.33 7.73 -1.71
N GLY A 96 11.11 7.41 -2.17
CA GLY A 96 10.01 8.37 -2.23
C GLY A 96 9.61 8.92 -0.85
N ALA A 97 9.61 8.07 0.18
CA ALA A 97 9.29 8.46 1.55
C ALA A 97 10.36 9.35 2.22
N LYS A 98 11.63 9.27 1.76
CA LYS A 98 12.73 10.11 2.27
C LYS A 98 12.83 11.48 1.62
N THR A 99 12.30 11.66 0.42
CA THR A 99 12.16 13.00 -0.17
C THR A 99 11.15 13.79 0.66
N PRO A 100 11.54 14.90 1.32
CA PRO A 100 10.57 15.75 1.99
C PRO A 100 9.64 16.25 0.90
N THR A 101 8.33 16.03 1.09
CA THR A 101 7.32 16.76 0.32
C THR A 101 7.65 18.23 0.51
N VAL A 102 8.17 18.87 -0.53
CA VAL A 102 8.26 20.33 -0.59
C VAL A 102 6.82 20.79 -0.41
N LYS A 103 6.49 21.25 0.81
CA LYS A 103 5.28 22.03 1.03
C LYS A 103 5.41 23.20 0.07
N HIS A 104 4.64 23.22 -1.00
CA HIS A 104 4.46 24.44 -1.76
C HIS A 104 4.05 25.53 -0.76
N PRO A 105 4.72 26.69 -0.76
CA PRO A 105 4.30 27.78 0.10
C PRO A 105 2.86 28.10 -0.26
N ILE A 106 2.00 28.11 0.76
CA ILE A 106 0.68 28.72 0.68
C ILE A 106 0.95 30.13 0.16
N ALA A 107 0.56 30.39 -1.09
CA ALA A 107 0.50 31.76 -1.56
C ALA A 107 -0.43 32.49 -0.60
N GLN A 108 0.13 33.38 0.21
CA GLN A 108 -0.61 34.42 0.89
C GLN A 108 -1.38 35.17 -0.19
N ILE A 109 -2.70 34.96 -0.24
CA ILE A 109 -3.59 35.94 -0.84
C ILE A 109 -3.87 36.92 0.30
N ASP A 110 -3.10 38.01 0.31
CA ASP A 110 -3.47 39.21 1.03
C ASP A 110 -4.81 39.69 0.46
N HIS A 111 -5.89 39.52 1.22
CA HIS A 111 -7.07 40.34 1.07
C HIS A 111 -6.85 41.60 1.91
N ALA A 112 -6.31 42.63 1.28
CA ALA A 112 -6.40 44.00 1.76
C ALA A 112 -7.05 44.86 0.66
N LEU A 113 -8.32 45.20 0.91
CA LEU A 113 -9.18 46.24 0.32
C LEU A 113 -9.50 46.14 -1.18
#